data_AF-A0A1Y5KGZ8-F1
#
_entry.id   AF-A0A1Y5KGZ8-F1
#
_cell.length_a   1.000
_cell.length_b   1.000
_cell.length_c   1.000
_cell.angle_alpha   90.00
_cell.angle_beta   90.00
_cell.angle_gamma   90.00
#
_symmetry.space_group_name_H-M   'P 1'
#
loop_
_entity.id
_entity.type
_entity.pdbx_description
1 polymer ?
#
loop_
_entity_poly.entity_id
_entity_poly.type
_entity_poly.pdbx_seq_one_letter_code
_entity_poly.pdbx_strand_id
1 'polypeptide(L)'
;MARRRKYAVPGAEQGMAAFKAEVMKREGYQVDPNRPDSVKFEVAKELGVPLKPNGNGNLTTEEAGHIGGRIGGSMVKELIRLAQDQLAKGDPH
;
A
#
# COMPACT_ATOMS: atom_id res chain seq x y z
N MET A 1 11.32 -1.87 11.91
CA MET A 1 11.02 -3.27 11.53
C MET A 1 9.88 -3.29 10.53
N ALA A 2 10.02 -4.00 9.40
CA ALA A 2 8.90 -4.21 8.49
C ALA A 2 7.97 -5.27 9.11
N ARG A 3 6.76 -4.86 9.52
CA ARG A 3 5.78 -5.80 10.07
C ARG A 3 5.34 -6.74 8.94
N ARG A 4 5.49 -8.04 9.16
CA ARG A 4 4.99 -9.07 8.24
C ARG A 4 3.47 -8.93 8.17
N ARG A 5 2.95 -8.46 7.04
CA ARG A 5 1.51 -8.31 6.81
C ARG A 5 0.90 -9.70 6.71
N LYS A 6 -0.19 -9.94 7.44
CA LYS A 6 -1.01 -11.15 7.30
C LYS A 6 -2.17 -10.81 6.37
N TYR A 7 -2.18 -11.39 5.19
CA TYR A 7 -3.27 -11.26 4.24
C TYR A 7 -4.37 -12.29 4.55
N ALA A 8 -5.61 -12.01 4.14
CA ALA A 8 -6.72 -12.95 4.28
C ALA A 8 -6.48 -14.24 3.49
N VAL A 9 -5.76 -14.14 2.36
CA VAL A 9 -5.33 -15.26 1.54
C VAL A 9 -3.86 -15.57 1.85
N PRO A 10 -3.53 -16.75 2.41
CA PRO A 10 -2.16 -17.19 2.62
C PRO A 10 -1.39 -17.29 1.28
N GLY A 11 -0.13 -16.86 1.23
CA GLY A 11 0.69 -16.91 0.02
C GLY A 11 0.50 -15.71 -0.92
N ALA A 12 -0.44 -14.80 -0.64
CA ALA A 12 -0.68 -13.62 -1.46
C ALA A 12 0.41 -12.52 -1.32
N GLU A 13 1.44 -12.73 -0.50
CA GLU A 13 2.43 -11.70 -0.16
C GLU A 13 3.12 -11.11 -1.40
N GLN A 14 3.54 -11.95 -2.34
CA GLN A 14 4.21 -11.51 -3.57
C GLN A 14 3.24 -10.75 -4.48
N GLY A 15 2.03 -11.29 -4.68
CA GLY A 15 0.99 -10.64 -5.48
C GLY A 15 0.61 -9.27 -4.90
N MET A 16 0.47 -9.17 -3.58
CA MET A 16 0.13 -7.92 -2.89
C MET A 16 1.28 -6.91 -2.92
N ALA A 17 2.53 -7.36 -2.95
CA ALA A 17 3.69 -6.48 -3.12
C ALA A 17 3.73 -5.86 -4.53
N ALA A 18 3.53 -6.68 -5.57
CA ALA A 18 3.45 -6.23 -6.95
C ALA A 18 2.24 -5.30 -7.16
N PHE A 19 1.09 -5.69 -6.63
CA PHE A 19 -0.13 -4.89 -6.71
C PHE A 19 0.04 -3.52 -6.04
N LYS A 20 0.73 -3.45 -4.90
CA LYS A 20 1.07 -2.16 -4.29
C LYS A 20 1.89 -1.29 -5.23
N ALA A 21 2.93 -1.85 -5.85
CA ALA A 21 3.77 -1.09 -6.75
C ALA A 21 2.95 -0.47 -7.89
N GLU A 22 2.05 -1.27 -8.47
CA GLU A 22 1.16 -0.86 -9.54
C GLU A 22 0.18 0.23 -9.10
N VAL A 23 -0.56 0.01 -8.00
CA VAL A 23 -1.54 0.97 -7.48
C VAL A 23 -0.87 2.29 -7.13
N MET A 24 0.24 2.25 -6.41
CA MET A 24 0.89 3.48 -5.99
C MET A 24 1.53 4.22 -7.16
N LYS A 25 2.02 3.51 -8.18
CA LYS A 25 2.49 4.14 -9.42
C LYS A 25 1.34 4.83 -10.17
N ARG A 26 0.15 4.23 -10.20
CA ARG A 26 -1.06 4.84 -10.78
C ARG A 26 -1.52 6.09 -10.03
N GLU A 27 -1.36 6.09 -8.71
CA GLU A 27 -1.61 7.25 -7.85
C GLU A 27 -0.54 8.35 -8.01
N GLY A 28 0.48 8.15 -8.86
CA GLY A 28 1.49 9.16 -9.20
C GLY A 28 2.75 9.11 -8.33
N TYR A 29 2.88 8.13 -7.44
CA TYR A 29 4.06 7.99 -6.60
C TYR A 29 5.22 7.33 -7.35
N GLN A 30 6.44 7.72 -6.97
CA GLN A 30 7.63 7.00 -7.36
C GLN A 30 7.75 5.74 -6.50
N VAL A 31 7.81 4.57 -7.16
CA VAL A 31 7.89 3.28 -6.48
C VAL A 31 9.02 2.47 -7.07
N ASP A 32 9.88 1.93 -6.20
CA ASP A 32 10.85 0.90 -6.55
C ASP A 32 10.13 -0.46 -6.58
N PRO A 33 10.02 -1.14 -7.75
CA PRO A 33 9.37 -2.44 -7.85
C PRO A 33 10.00 -3.52 -6.99
N ASN A 34 11.30 -3.42 -6.68
CA ASN A 34 12.01 -4.37 -5.83
C ASN A 34 11.76 -4.10 -4.34
N ARG A 35 11.27 -2.90 -4.00
CA ARG A 35 11.06 -2.44 -2.63
C ARG A 35 9.76 -1.63 -2.51
N PRO A 36 8.59 -2.18 -2.85
CA PRO A 36 7.33 -1.42 -2.90
C PRO A 36 6.93 -0.84 -1.54
N ASP A 37 7.46 -1.35 -0.44
CA ASP A 37 7.28 -0.79 0.90
C ASP A 37 8.02 0.53 1.16
N SER A 38 8.95 0.93 0.28
CA SER A 38 9.65 2.23 0.37
C SER A 38 8.74 3.41 0.02
N VAL A 39 7.64 3.17 -0.71
CA VAL A 39 6.68 4.22 -1.11
C VAL A 39 6.13 5.03 0.07
N LYS A 40 6.15 4.45 1.28
CA LYS A 40 5.79 5.16 2.52
C LYS A 40 6.58 6.44 2.76
N PHE A 41 7.81 6.55 2.24
CA PHE A 41 8.61 7.76 2.36
C PHE A 41 8.12 8.85 1.41
N GLU A 42 7.74 8.50 0.18
CA GLU A 42 7.12 9.43 -0.77
C GLU A 42 5.75 9.90 -0.27
N VAL A 43 4.93 8.97 0.23
CA VAL A 43 3.63 9.30 0.84
C VAL A 43 3.80 10.19 2.06
N ALA A 44 4.76 9.90 2.94
CA ALA A 44 5.04 10.76 4.09
C ALA A 44 5.49 12.16 3.69
N LYS A 45 6.33 12.27 2.64
CA LYS A 45 6.78 13.55 2.09
C LYS A 45 5.61 14.38 1.57
N GLU A 46 4.67 13.78 0.85
CA GLU A 46 3.45 14.47 0.39
C GLU A 46 2.58 14.94 1.56
N LEU A 47 2.42 14.10 2.59
CA LEU A 47 1.62 14.41 3.77
C LEU A 47 2.31 15.36 4.76
N GLY A 48 3.55 15.79 4.49
CA GLY A 48 4.33 16.64 5.40
C GLY A 48 4.76 15.93 6.70
N VAL A 49 4.71 14.60 6.73
CA VAL A 49 5.05 13.79 7.90
C VAL A 49 6.55 13.45 7.90
N PRO A 50 7.30 13.70 8.98
CA PRO A 50 8.76 13.55 9.02
C PRO A 50 9.20 12.08 9.22
N LEU A 51 8.75 11.18 8.35
CA LEU A 51 9.11 9.76 8.38
C LEU A 51 10.55 9.56 7.88
N LYS A 52 11.41 9.03 8.75
CA LYS A 52 12.81 8.69 8.46
C LYS A 52 13.00 7.18 8.34
N PRO A 53 14.08 6.69 7.70
CA PRO A 53 14.38 5.25 7.68
C PRO A 53 14.52 4.65 9.09
N ASN A 54 15.12 5.42 10.00
CA ASN A 54 15.37 5.06 11.40
C ASN A 54 14.99 6.23 12.33
N GLY A 55 14.75 5.95 13.62
CA GLY A 55 14.60 7.00 14.63
C GLY A 55 13.23 7.71 14.66
N ASN A 56 12.15 7.03 14.28
CA ASN A 56 10.79 7.57 14.29
C ASN A 56 10.10 7.48 15.66
N GLY A 57 10.83 7.58 16.76
CA GLY A 57 10.25 7.50 18.11
C GLY A 57 9.27 8.64 18.42
N ASN A 58 9.43 9.77 17.74
CA ASN A 58 8.57 10.94 17.89
C ASN A 58 7.39 10.94 16.90
N LEU A 59 7.29 9.96 16.01
CA LEU A 59 6.19 9.87 15.07
C LEU A 59 4.93 9.47 15.82
N THR A 60 3.90 10.29 15.75
CA THR A 60 2.63 9.98 16.41
C THR A 60 1.94 8.80 15.73
N THR A 61 1.11 8.09 16.50
CA THR A 61 0.29 7.01 15.96
C THR A 61 -0.62 7.50 14.83
N GLU A 62 -1.12 8.73 14.94
CA GLU A 62 -1.96 9.37 13.93
C GLU A 62 -1.19 9.59 12.62
N GLU A 63 -0.01 10.19 12.66
CA GLU A 63 0.85 10.39 11.48
C GLU A 63 1.20 9.07 10.79
N ALA A 64 1.57 8.05 11.57
CA ALA A 64 1.81 6.71 11.03
C ALA A 64 0.54 6.12 10.41
N GLY A 65 -0.62 6.38 11.03
CA GLY A 65 -1.94 6.01 10.55
C GLY A 65 -2.28 6.66 9.21
N HIS A 66 -2.03 7.95 9.04
CA HIS A 66 -2.27 8.68 7.78
C HIS A 66 -1.44 8.11 6.62
N ILE A 67 -0.15 7.86 6.85
CA ILE A 67 0.73 7.24 5.84
C ILE A 67 0.22 5.84 5.47
N GLY A 68 -0.06 5.01 6.48
CA GLY A 68 -0.56 3.66 6.28
C GLY A 68 -1.93 3.62 5.60
N GLY A 69 -2.81 4.55 5.98
CA GLY A 69 -4.16 4.71 5.47
C GLY A 69 -4.19 5.16 4.02
N ARG A 70 -3.32 6.08 3.61
CA ARG A 70 -3.18 6.49 2.20
C ARG A 70 -2.80 5.30 1.31
N ILE A 71 -1.79 4.52 1.71
CA ILE A 71 -1.34 3.35 0.94
C ILE A 71 -2.38 2.23 0.97
N GLY A 72 -2.84 1.86 2.17
CA GLY A 72 -3.77 0.75 2.36
C GLY A 72 -5.15 1.03 1.78
N GLY A 73 -5.63 2.27 1.91
CA GLY A 73 -6.92 2.71 1.37
C GLY A 73 -6.97 2.64 -0.15
N SER A 74 -5.95 3.15 -0.85
CA SER A 74 -5.84 3.02 -2.31
C SER A 74 -5.80 1.56 -2.75
N MET A 75 -5.05 0.71 -2.04
CA MET A 75 -5.02 -0.74 -2.32
C MET A 75 -6.39 -1.39 -2.18
N VAL A 76 -7.09 -1.15 -1.07
CA VAL A 76 -8.42 -1.73 -0.81
C VAL A 76 -9.43 -1.25 -1.86
N LYS A 77 -9.42 0.05 -2.17
CA LYS A 77 -10.28 0.63 -3.20
C LYS A 77 -10.10 -0.06 -4.54
N GLU A 78 -8.84 -0.28 -4.95
CA GLU A 78 -8.56 -0.93 -6.23
C GLU A 78 -8.90 -2.44 -6.21
N LEU A 79 -8.68 -3.15 -5.10
CA LEU A 79 -9.11 -4.55 -4.98
C LEU A 79 -10.62 -4.71 -5.13
N ILE A 80 -11.39 -3.80 -4.51
CA ILE A 80 -12.85 -3.78 -4.63
C ILE A 80 -13.25 -3.53 -6.09
N ARG A 81 -12.61 -2.57 -6.76
CA ARG A 81 -12.86 -2.28 -8.18
C ARG A 81 -12.62 -3.50 -9.06
N LEU A 82 -11.49 -4.19 -8.87
CA LEU A 82 -11.16 -5.41 -9.64
C LEU A 82 -12.17 -6.53 -9.39
N ALA A 83 -12.59 -6.73 -8.13
CA ALA A 83 -13.62 -7.71 -7.79
C ALA A 83 -14.96 -7.40 -8.45
N GLN A 84 -15.37 -6.12 -8.43
CA GLN A 84 -16.60 -5.66 -9.11
C GLN A 84 -16.52 -5.87 -10.62
N ASP A 85 -15.40 -5.52 -11.27
CA ASP A 85 -15.19 -5.75 -12.69
C ASP A 85 -15.27 -7.23 -13.05
N GLN A 86 -14.71 -8.11 -12.22
CA GLN A 86 -14.73 -9.56 -12.43
C GLN A 86 -16.14 -10.14 -12.33
N LEU A 87 -16.92 -9.68 -11.33
CA LEU A 87 -18.32 -10.06 -11.17
C LEU A 87 -19.19 -9.55 -12.33
N ALA A 88 -18.96 -8.32 -12.80
CA ALA A 88 -19.72 -7.74 -13.90
C ALA A 88 -19.45 -8.42 -15.26
N LYS A 89 -18.23 -8.94 -15.46
CA LYS A 89 -17.85 -9.70 -16.66
C LYS A 89 -18.39 -11.13 -16.67
N GLY A 90 -18.99 -11.57 -15.57
CA GLY A 90 -19.71 -12.83 -15.51
C GLY A 90 -18.84 -14.06 -15.75
N ASP A 91 -17.62 -14.08 -15.20
CA ASP A 91 -16.82 -15.33 -15.18
C ASP A 91 -17.52 -16.32 -14.25
N PRO A 92 -18.11 -17.41 -14.78
CA PRO A 92 -18.61 -18.50 -13.97
C PRO A 92 -17.40 -19.38 -13.66
N HIS A 93 -16.88 -19.31 -12.45
CA HIS A 93 -16.14 -20.44 -11.89
C HIS A 93 -17.12 -21.56 -11.54
#